data_AF-A0A090N945-F1
#
_entry.id   AF-A0A090N945-F1
#
_cell.length_a   1.000
_cell.length_b   1.000
_cell.length_c   1.000
_cell.angle_alpha   90.00
_cell.angle_beta   90.00
_cell.angle_gamma   90.00
#
_symmetry.space_group_name_H-M   'P 1'
#
loop_
_entity.id
_entity.type
_entity.pdbx_description
1 polymer ?
#
loop_
_entity_poly.entity_id
_entity_poly.type
_entity_poly.pdbx_seq_one_letter_code
_entity_poly.pdbx_strand_id
1 'polypeptide(L)'
;MKPINNHSFFRSLCGLSCISRLSVEEQCTRDYHRIWDDWAREGTTTENRIQAVRLLKICLDTREPVLNLSLLKLRSLPPLPLHIRELNISNNELISLPENSPLLTELHVNGNNLNILPTLPSQLIKLNISFNRNLSCLPSLPPYLQSLSARFNSLETLPELPSTLTILRIEGNRLTVLPELPHRLQELFVSGNRLQELPEFPQRLKYLKVGENQLRRLSRLPQELLALDVSNNLLTSLPENIITLPICTNVNISGNPLSTRVLQSLQRLTSSPDYHGPQIYFSMSDGQQNTLHRPLADAVTAWFPENKQSDISQIWHAFEHEEHANTFSAFLDRLSDTVSARNTSGFREQVAAWLEKLSASAELRQQSFRCCC
;
A
#
# COMPACT_ATOMS: atom_id res chain seq x y z
N MET A 1 -4.20 24.01 -31.37
CA MET A 1 -3.67 23.05 -32.37
C MET A 1 -4.45 21.75 -32.21
N LYS A 2 -5.23 21.35 -33.22
CA LYS A 2 -6.09 20.16 -33.14
C LYS A 2 -5.23 18.89 -33.19
N PRO A 3 -5.54 17.84 -32.41
CA PRO A 3 -4.87 16.55 -32.54
C PRO A 3 -5.23 15.94 -33.89
N ILE A 4 -4.23 15.58 -34.68
CA ILE A 4 -4.41 14.84 -35.92
C ILE A 4 -4.95 13.46 -35.53
N ASN A 5 -6.17 13.18 -35.96
CA ASN A 5 -6.89 11.96 -35.66
C ASN A 5 -6.28 10.82 -36.52
N ASN A 6 -5.24 10.16 -35.99
CA ASN A 6 -4.44 9.13 -36.69
C ASN A 6 -5.23 7.84 -37.04
N HIS A 7 -6.50 7.73 -36.63
CA HIS A 7 -7.38 6.61 -36.97
C HIS A 7 -7.65 6.47 -38.48
N SER A 8 -7.62 7.55 -39.27
CA SER A 8 -7.95 7.48 -40.70
C SER A 8 -6.79 6.99 -41.56
N PHE A 9 -5.54 7.28 -41.19
CA PHE A 9 -4.37 6.93 -42.00
C PHE A 9 -4.11 5.42 -42.01
N PHE A 10 -4.24 4.76 -40.85
CA PHE A 10 -3.93 3.33 -40.72
C PHE A 10 -5.07 2.39 -41.10
N ARG A 11 -6.35 2.80 -40.99
CA ARG A 11 -7.49 2.02 -41.53
C ARG A 11 -7.49 1.96 -43.06
N SER A 12 -6.96 2.98 -43.73
CA SER A 12 -6.94 3.08 -45.20
C SER A 12 -6.00 2.05 -45.86
N LEU A 13 -4.88 1.71 -45.22
CA LEU A 13 -3.84 0.86 -45.82
C LEU A 13 -4.19 -0.64 -45.83
N CYS A 14 -5.09 -1.11 -44.97
CA CYS A 14 -5.56 -2.52 -44.98
C CYS A 14 -6.69 -2.77 -46.00
N GLY A 15 -7.16 -1.75 -46.71
CA GLY A 15 -8.31 -1.84 -47.63
C GLY A 15 -7.96 -1.96 -49.13
N LEU A 16 -6.68 -1.96 -49.50
CA LEU A 16 -6.27 -1.98 -50.92
C LEU A 16 -5.91 -3.39 -51.37
N SER A 17 -6.84 -4.01 -52.09
CA SER A 17 -6.61 -5.20 -52.90
C SER A 17 -5.63 -4.89 -54.05
N CYS A 18 -4.65 -5.79 -54.26
CA CYS A 18 -3.77 -5.87 -55.43
C CYS A 18 -2.53 -4.98 -55.47
N ILE A 19 -1.77 -4.90 -54.36
CA ILE A 19 -0.34 -4.55 -54.38
C ILE A 19 0.42 -5.72 -53.73
N SER A 20 1.57 -6.13 -54.28
CA SER A 20 2.33 -7.28 -53.75
C SER A 20 2.67 -7.04 -52.28
N ARG A 21 2.47 -8.03 -51.40
CA ARG A 21 2.71 -7.91 -49.94
C ARG A 21 4.06 -7.23 -49.59
N LEU A 22 5.10 -7.53 -50.37
CA LEU A 22 6.44 -6.95 -50.26
C LEU A 22 6.47 -5.43 -50.49
N SER A 23 5.75 -4.91 -51.48
CA SER A 23 5.77 -3.47 -51.79
C SER A 23 4.93 -2.63 -50.83
N VAL A 24 3.91 -3.22 -50.18
CA VAL A 24 3.15 -2.56 -49.10
C VAL A 24 3.99 -2.47 -47.82
N GLU A 25 4.74 -3.52 -47.48
CA GLU A 25 5.64 -3.52 -46.31
C GLU A 25 6.80 -2.53 -46.47
N GLU A 26 7.43 -2.47 -47.64
CA GLU A 26 8.49 -1.50 -47.93
C GLU A 26 8.01 -0.05 -47.86
N GLN A 27 6.78 0.22 -48.33
CA GLN A 27 6.18 1.55 -48.26
C GLN A 27 5.87 1.96 -46.81
N CYS A 28 5.34 1.03 -46.01
CA CYS A 28 5.06 1.27 -44.60
C CYS A 28 6.34 1.57 -43.80
N THR A 29 7.44 0.86 -44.07
CA THR A 29 8.75 1.10 -43.44
C THR A 29 9.32 2.49 -43.79
N ARG A 30 9.21 2.90 -45.05
CA ARG A 30 9.65 4.25 -45.48
C ARG A 30 8.84 5.36 -44.81
N ASP A 31 7.55 5.15 -44.61
CA ASP A 31 6.68 6.10 -43.91
C ASP A 31 7.08 6.25 -42.44
N TYR A 32 7.38 5.15 -41.74
CA TYR A 32 7.93 5.18 -40.38
C TYR A 32 9.27 5.94 -40.29
N HIS A 33 10.20 5.65 -41.21
CA HIS A 33 11.53 6.28 -41.19
C HIS A 33 11.42 7.81 -41.32
N ARG A 34 10.55 8.29 -42.22
CA ARG A 34 10.32 9.73 -42.40
C ARG A 34 9.73 10.38 -41.15
N ILE A 35 8.69 9.77 -40.58
CA ILE A 35 8.02 10.28 -39.36
C ILE A 35 9.01 10.36 -38.19
N TRP A 36 9.87 9.36 -38.03
CA TRP A 36 10.88 9.35 -36.98
C TRP A 36 11.96 10.39 -37.18
N ASP A 37 12.43 10.58 -38.42
CA ASP A 37 13.42 11.62 -38.74
C ASP A 37 12.83 13.04 -38.52
N ASP A 38 11.55 13.26 -38.84
CA ASP A 38 10.83 14.48 -38.50
C ASP A 38 10.74 14.69 -36.98
N TRP A 39 10.32 13.67 -36.24
CA TRP A 39 10.22 13.73 -34.77
C TRP A 39 11.56 14.00 -34.09
N ALA A 40 12.67 13.48 -34.62
CA ALA A 40 14.01 13.77 -34.10
C ALA A 40 14.42 15.23 -34.31
N ARG A 41 13.98 15.87 -35.41
CA ARG A 41 14.25 17.30 -35.69
C ARG A 41 13.48 18.24 -34.77
N GLU A 42 12.30 17.84 -34.32
CA GLU A 42 11.47 18.61 -33.39
C GLU A 42 11.97 18.57 -31.92
N GLY A 43 13.01 17.80 -31.64
CA GLY A 43 13.56 17.63 -30.29
C GLY A 43 14.33 18.83 -29.76
N THR A 44 14.39 18.94 -28.43
CA THR A 44 15.31 19.86 -27.76
C THR A 44 16.72 19.28 -27.70
N THR A 45 17.74 20.12 -27.50
CA THR A 45 19.15 19.68 -27.38
C THR A 45 19.42 18.76 -26.20
N THR A 46 18.51 18.71 -25.22
CA THR A 46 18.60 17.85 -24.04
C THR A 46 18.07 16.43 -24.25
N GLU A 47 17.29 16.20 -25.32
CA GLU A 47 16.65 14.92 -25.62
C GLU A 47 17.52 14.07 -26.56
N ASN A 48 17.69 12.78 -26.24
CA ASN A 48 18.45 11.85 -27.08
C ASN A 48 17.57 11.24 -28.21
N ARG A 49 16.81 12.08 -28.92
CA ARG A 49 15.89 11.59 -29.98
C ARG A 49 16.60 10.90 -31.13
N ILE A 50 17.79 11.38 -31.52
CA ILE A 50 18.60 10.76 -32.59
C ILE A 50 18.92 9.30 -32.24
N GLN A 51 19.28 9.04 -30.98
CA GLN A 51 19.53 7.69 -30.51
C GLN A 51 18.24 6.85 -30.49
N ALA A 52 17.12 7.43 -30.05
CA ALA A 52 15.82 6.76 -30.09
C ALA A 52 15.42 6.35 -31.52
N VAL A 53 15.61 7.24 -32.50
CA VAL A 53 15.32 6.94 -33.92
C VAL A 53 16.21 5.82 -34.45
N ARG A 54 17.50 5.79 -34.09
CA ARG A 54 18.38 4.67 -34.47
C ARG A 54 17.85 3.34 -33.93
N LEU A 55 17.43 3.30 -32.67
CA LEU A 55 16.88 2.10 -32.04
C LEU A 55 15.54 1.69 -32.65
N LEU A 56 14.68 2.65 -32.99
CA LEU A 56 13.42 2.41 -33.68
C LEU A 56 13.63 1.79 -35.07
N LYS A 57 14.57 2.36 -35.85
CA LYS A 57 14.95 1.84 -37.18
C LYS A 57 15.50 0.43 -37.08
N ILE A 58 16.44 0.19 -36.16
CA ILE A 58 16.99 -1.15 -35.92
C ILE A 58 15.86 -2.13 -35.57
N CYS A 59 14.98 -1.80 -34.63
CA CYS A 59 13.86 -2.66 -34.22
C CYS A 59 12.93 -3.02 -35.40
N LEU A 60 12.63 -2.05 -36.26
CA LEU A 60 11.78 -2.27 -37.43
C LEU A 60 12.46 -3.14 -38.50
N ASP A 61 13.74 -2.86 -38.79
CA ASP A 61 14.52 -3.56 -39.81
C ASP A 61 14.82 -5.01 -39.40
N THR A 62 15.13 -5.25 -38.11
CA THR A 62 15.41 -6.58 -37.58
C THR A 62 14.15 -7.34 -37.16
N ARG A 63 12.99 -6.67 -37.12
CA ARG A 63 11.70 -7.22 -36.62
C ARG A 63 11.80 -7.76 -35.19
N GLU A 64 12.71 -7.22 -34.39
CA GLU A 64 12.88 -7.64 -33.00
C GLU A 64 11.61 -7.30 -32.19
N PRO A 65 11.13 -8.22 -31.32
CA PRO A 65 9.92 -8.00 -30.53
C PRO A 65 10.17 -7.07 -29.33
N VAL A 66 11.44 -6.76 -29.01
CA VAL A 66 11.84 -5.97 -27.85
C VAL A 66 12.35 -4.60 -28.30
N LEU A 67 11.77 -3.54 -27.74
CA LEU A 67 12.21 -2.17 -27.96
C LEU A 67 12.51 -1.49 -26.62
N ASN A 68 13.77 -1.06 -26.45
CA ASN A 68 14.22 -0.33 -25.28
C ASN A 68 14.63 1.11 -25.67
N LEU A 69 13.88 2.09 -25.17
CA LEU A 69 14.12 3.53 -25.30
C LEU A 69 14.27 4.19 -23.91
N SER A 70 14.73 3.44 -22.90
CA SER A 70 14.92 3.97 -21.55
C SER A 70 16.10 4.94 -21.44
N LEU A 71 16.05 5.85 -20.46
CA LEU A 71 17.14 6.78 -20.12
C LEU A 71 17.55 7.75 -21.26
N LEU A 72 16.62 8.09 -22.15
CA LEU A 72 16.87 8.98 -23.30
C LEU A 72 16.35 10.42 -23.08
N LYS A 73 15.85 10.72 -21.88
CA LYS A 73 15.25 12.01 -21.48
C LYS A 73 14.10 12.46 -22.40
N LEU A 74 13.40 11.52 -23.05
CA LEU A 74 12.38 11.82 -24.05
C LEU A 74 11.17 12.50 -23.40
N ARG A 75 10.63 13.53 -24.06
CA ARG A 75 9.41 14.24 -23.61
C ARG A 75 8.14 13.80 -24.33
N SER A 76 8.30 13.25 -25.53
CA SER A 76 7.24 12.64 -26.33
C SER A 76 7.77 11.37 -26.99
N LEU A 77 6.86 10.56 -27.56
CA LEU A 77 7.21 9.42 -28.38
C LEU A 77 6.57 9.53 -29.76
N PRO A 78 7.26 9.08 -30.82
CA PRO A 78 6.64 8.93 -32.12
C PRO A 78 5.74 7.67 -32.17
N PRO A 79 4.98 7.46 -33.25
CA PRO A 79 4.32 6.19 -33.51
C PRO A 79 5.32 5.03 -33.46
N LEU A 80 4.94 3.98 -32.74
CA LEU A 80 5.78 2.81 -32.51
C LEU A 80 5.52 1.70 -33.55
N PRO A 81 6.49 0.81 -33.81
CA PRO A 81 6.27 -0.36 -34.66
C PRO A 81 5.20 -1.29 -34.07
N LEU A 82 4.30 -1.81 -34.90
CA LEU A 82 3.18 -2.62 -34.44
C LEU A 82 3.56 -4.06 -34.04
N HIS A 83 4.75 -4.55 -34.42
CA HIS A 83 5.17 -5.92 -34.13
C HIS A 83 5.80 -6.10 -32.74
N ILE A 84 6.03 -5.01 -31.99
CA ILE A 84 6.66 -5.07 -30.67
C ILE A 84 5.77 -5.80 -29.65
N ARG A 85 6.41 -6.61 -28.81
CA ARG A 85 5.79 -7.33 -27.69
C ARG A 85 6.26 -6.78 -26.35
N GLU A 86 7.50 -6.30 -26.27
CA GLU A 86 8.08 -5.75 -25.07
C GLU A 86 8.57 -4.32 -25.33
N LEU A 87 8.06 -3.38 -24.55
CA LEU A 87 8.40 -1.97 -24.66
C LEU A 87 8.91 -1.46 -23.33
N ASN A 88 10.18 -1.02 -23.31
CA ASN A 88 10.77 -0.33 -22.17
C ASN A 88 11.07 1.12 -22.54
N ILE A 89 10.31 2.05 -21.97
CA ILE A 89 10.47 3.51 -22.10
C ILE A 89 10.67 4.16 -20.72
N SER A 90 11.23 3.41 -19.77
CA SER A 90 11.46 3.87 -18.40
C SER A 90 12.50 4.99 -18.29
N ASN A 91 12.41 5.78 -17.21
CA ASN A 91 13.34 6.85 -16.87
C ASN A 91 13.50 7.89 -18.00
N ASN A 92 12.37 8.40 -18.46
CA ASN A 92 12.28 9.50 -19.42
C ASN A 92 11.46 10.66 -18.79
N GLU A 93 11.11 11.66 -19.58
CA GLU A 93 10.33 12.83 -19.13
C GLU A 93 8.94 12.86 -19.81
N LEU A 94 8.40 11.69 -20.15
CA LEU A 94 7.16 11.58 -20.91
C LEU A 94 5.96 12.06 -20.09
N ILE A 95 5.11 12.88 -20.71
CA ILE A 95 3.88 13.40 -20.09
C ILE A 95 2.65 12.58 -20.53
N SER A 96 2.73 11.96 -21.70
CA SER A 96 1.69 11.09 -22.27
C SER A 96 2.32 9.99 -23.11
N LEU A 97 1.55 8.93 -23.34
CA LEU A 97 1.94 7.84 -24.23
C LEU A 97 1.09 7.89 -25.51
N PRO A 98 1.67 7.59 -26.69
CA PRO A 98 0.90 7.39 -27.91
C PRO A 98 0.04 6.11 -27.81
N GLU A 99 -0.83 5.88 -28.81
CA GLU A 99 -1.50 4.59 -28.94
C GLU A 99 -0.45 3.48 -29.09
N ASN A 100 -0.59 2.45 -28.26
CA ASN A 100 0.35 1.34 -28.17
C ASN A 100 0.05 0.26 -29.22
N SER A 101 1.04 -0.58 -29.50
CA SER A 101 0.81 -1.79 -30.31
C SER A 101 -0.23 -2.71 -29.65
N PRO A 102 -1.19 -3.26 -30.41
CA PRO A 102 -2.15 -4.23 -29.88
C PRO A 102 -1.50 -5.57 -29.46
N LEU A 103 -0.29 -5.87 -29.93
CA LEU A 103 0.43 -7.11 -29.64
C LEU A 103 1.34 -7.02 -28.41
N LEU A 104 1.35 -5.87 -27.72
CA LEU A 104 2.23 -5.64 -26.59
C LEU A 104 1.84 -6.52 -25.39
N THR A 105 2.81 -7.28 -24.88
CA THR A 105 2.67 -8.17 -23.73
C THR A 105 3.34 -7.59 -22.47
N GLU A 106 4.42 -6.82 -22.64
CA GLU A 106 5.14 -6.19 -21.52
C GLU A 106 5.37 -4.70 -21.77
N LEU A 107 4.97 -3.87 -20.80
CA LEU A 107 5.08 -2.42 -20.88
C LEU A 107 5.73 -1.86 -19.61
N HIS A 108 6.91 -1.26 -19.77
CA HIS A 108 7.65 -0.59 -18.71
C HIS A 108 7.76 0.91 -19.00
N VAL A 109 7.04 1.72 -18.23
CA VAL A 109 6.99 3.19 -18.35
C VAL A 109 7.34 3.89 -17.04
N ASN A 110 8.03 3.17 -16.14
CA ASN A 110 8.36 3.70 -14.83
C ASN A 110 9.34 4.88 -14.88
N GLY A 111 9.24 5.81 -13.95
CA GLY A 111 10.13 6.98 -13.88
C GLY A 111 9.88 7.96 -15.03
N ASN A 112 8.62 8.29 -15.28
CA ASN A 112 8.19 9.32 -16.22
C ASN A 112 7.31 10.35 -15.50
N ASN A 113 6.75 11.31 -16.23
CA ASN A 113 5.85 12.34 -15.70
C ASN A 113 4.42 12.16 -16.24
N LEU A 114 3.97 10.91 -16.39
CA LEU A 114 2.68 10.62 -16.97
C LEU A 114 1.56 11.13 -16.06
N ASN A 115 0.62 11.88 -16.65
CA ASN A 115 -0.59 12.32 -15.97
C ASN A 115 -1.77 11.37 -16.21
N ILE A 116 -1.82 10.75 -17.39
CA ILE A 116 -2.90 9.88 -17.87
C ILE A 116 -2.27 8.73 -18.66
N LEU A 117 -2.85 7.53 -18.55
CA LEU A 117 -2.53 6.40 -19.42
C LEU A 117 -3.58 6.26 -20.53
N PRO A 118 -3.16 5.95 -21.77
CA PRO A 118 -4.08 5.59 -22.83
C PRO A 118 -4.72 4.22 -22.56
N THR A 119 -5.68 3.82 -23.39
CA THR A 119 -6.24 2.47 -23.37
C THR A 119 -5.13 1.44 -23.48
N LEU A 120 -5.11 0.48 -22.55
CA LEU A 120 -4.08 -0.54 -22.50
C LEU A 120 -4.33 -1.64 -23.54
N PRO A 121 -3.26 -2.20 -24.16
CA PRO A 121 -3.38 -3.34 -25.05
C PRO A 121 -4.03 -4.54 -24.36
N SER A 122 -4.94 -5.24 -25.05
CA SER A 122 -5.69 -6.35 -24.46
C SER A 122 -4.82 -7.57 -24.13
N GLN A 123 -3.69 -7.75 -24.82
CA GLN A 123 -2.75 -8.85 -24.64
C GLN A 123 -1.69 -8.60 -23.55
N LEU A 124 -1.79 -7.48 -22.84
CA LEU A 124 -0.78 -7.10 -21.86
C LEU A 124 -0.77 -8.04 -20.65
N ILE A 125 0.40 -8.59 -20.34
CA ILE A 125 0.65 -9.53 -19.23
C ILE A 125 1.34 -8.81 -18.08
N LYS A 126 2.29 -7.91 -18.38
CA LYS A 126 3.04 -7.15 -17.37
C LYS A 126 2.98 -5.65 -17.65
N LEU A 127 2.63 -4.88 -16.62
CA LEU A 127 2.58 -3.43 -16.65
C LEU A 127 3.37 -2.85 -15.48
N ASN A 128 4.38 -2.03 -15.78
CA ASN A 128 5.08 -1.22 -14.78
C ASN A 128 4.98 0.26 -15.11
N ILE A 129 4.19 0.97 -14.31
CA ILE A 129 3.90 2.42 -14.40
C ILE A 129 4.37 3.15 -13.12
N SER A 130 5.32 2.57 -12.39
CA SER A 130 5.80 3.13 -11.12
C SER A 130 6.50 4.49 -11.30
N PHE A 131 6.52 5.34 -10.28
CA PHE A 131 7.21 6.63 -10.27
C PHE A 131 6.71 7.62 -11.34
N ASN A 132 5.40 7.64 -11.60
CA ASN A 132 4.70 8.68 -12.36
C ASN A 132 3.88 9.53 -11.38
N ARG A 133 4.55 10.46 -10.68
CA ARG A 133 4.01 11.17 -9.51
C ARG A 133 2.67 11.88 -9.75
N ASN A 134 2.36 12.22 -10.99
CA ASN A 134 1.15 12.94 -11.39
C ASN A 134 0.01 12.03 -11.85
N LEU A 135 0.22 10.72 -11.93
CA LEU A 135 -0.80 9.75 -12.33
C LEU A 135 -1.78 9.53 -11.17
N SER A 136 -3.02 9.99 -11.34
CA SER A 136 -4.07 9.93 -10.32
C SER A 136 -5.12 8.82 -10.53
N CYS A 137 -5.25 8.32 -11.76
CA CYS A 137 -6.18 7.26 -12.11
C CYS A 137 -5.58 6.27 -13.11
N LEU A 138 -6.13 5.06 -13.13
CA LEU A 138 -5.81 4.02 -14.11
C LEU A 138 -7.01 3.77 -15.03
N PRO A 139 -6.77 3.49 -16.32
CA PRO A 139 -7.81 3.00 -17.23
C PRO A 139 -8.22 1.57 -16.86
N SER A 140 -9.23 1.03 -17.55
CA SER A 140 -9.59 -0.39 -17.40
C SER A 140 -8.38 -1.28 -17.65
N LEU A 141 -8.17 -2.24 -16.74
CA LEU A 141 -7.05 -3.16 -16.83
C LEU A 141 -7.35 -4.28 -17.84
N PRO A 142 -6.35 -4.72 -18.61
CA PRO A 142 -6.55 -5.78 -19.58
C PRO A 142 -6.81 -7.13 -18.89
N PRO A 143 -7.64 -8.00 -19.49
CA PRO A 143 -8.15 -9.20 -18.83
C PRO A 143 -7.10 -10.28 -18.57
N TYR A 144 -5.95 -10.23 -19.26
CA TYR A 144 -4.85 -11.19 -19.13
C TYR A 144 -3.68 -10.68 -18.29
N LEU A 145 -3.81 -9.51 -17.65
CA LEU A 145 -2.74 -8.94 -16.85
C LEU A 145 -2.42 -9.85 -15.65
N GLN A 146 -1.14 -10.17 -15.48
CA GLN A 146 -0.64 -11.01 -14.39
C GLN A 146 0.17 -10.20 -13.38
N SER A 147 0.87 -9.15 -13.82
CA SER A 147 1.69 -8.30 -12.96
C SER A 147 1.40 -6.82 -13.19
N LEU A 148 0.96 -6.13 -12.15
CA LEU A 148 0.78 -4.68 -12.13
C LEU A 148 1.71 -4.05 -11.08
N SER A 149 2.54 -3.10 -11.51
CA SER A 149 3.35 -2.27 -10.63
C SER A 149 3.09 -0.79 -10.89
N ALA A 150 2.47 -0.11 -9.94
CA ALA A 150 2.12 1.31 -9.97
C ALA A 150 2.56 2.03 -8.69
N ARG A 151 3.79 1.77 -8.26
CA ARG A 151 4.37 2.33 -7.03
C ARG A 151 4.64 3.82 -7.17
N PHE A 152 4.57 4.58 -6.08
CA PHE A 152 4.96 5.99 -6.03
C PHE A 152 4.29 6.85 -7.12
N ASN A 153 2.97 6.69 -7.24
CA ASN A 153 2.09 7.53 -8.04
C ASN A 153 1.20 8.36 -7.09
N SER A 154 0.16 9.01 -7.62
CA SER A 154 -0.84 9.72 -6.81
C SER A 154 -2.23 9.07 -6.94
N LEU A 155 -2.28 7.74 -7.07
CA LEU A 155 -3.53 7.02 -7.28
C LEU A 155 -4.43 7.12 -6.04
N GLU A 156 -5.67 7.54 -6.25
CA GLU A 156 -6.70 7.63 -5.20
C GLU A 156 -7.64 6.43 -5.21
N THR A 157 -7.84 5.81 -6.37
CA THR A 157 -8.67 4.63 -6.57
C THR A 157 -8.01 3.66 -7.54
N LEU A 158 -8.44 2.40 -7.52
CA LEU A 158 -8.08 1.38 -8.49
C LEU A 158 -9.33 0.92 -9.26
N PRO A 159 -9.21 0.63 -10.57
CA PRO A 159 -10.25 -0.05 -11.32
C PRO A 159 -10.39 -1.52 -10.87
N GLU A 160 -11.40 -2.22 -11.39
CA GLU A 160 -11.53 -3.65 -11.18
C GLU A 160 -10.26 -4.40 -11.60
N LEU A 161 -9.82 -5.31 -10.74
CA LEU A 161 -8.62 -6.10 -10.95
C LEU A 161 -8.95 -7.33 -11.79
N PRO A 162 -8.13 -7.66 -12.81
CA PRO A 162 -8.37 -8.83 -13.64
C PRO A 162 -8.16 -10.11 -12.82
N SER A 163 -9.00 -11.13 -13.07
CA SER A 163 -8.97 -12.40 -12.34
C SER A 163 -7.66 -13.19 -12.51
N THR A 164 -6.87 -12.87 -13.54
CA THR A 164 -5.55 -13.46 -13.82
C THR A 164 -4.41 -12.85 -13.00
N LEU A 165 -4.63 -11.73 -12.31
CA LEU A 165 -3.58 -11.00 -11.63
C LEU A 165 -2.97 -11.83 -10.49
N THR A 166 -1.64 -11.97 -10.51
CA THR A 166 -0.87 -12.69 -9.49
C THR A 166 -0.03 -11.76 -8.63
N ILE A 167 0.38 -10.60 -9.17
CA ILE A 167 1.26 -9.64 -8.51
C ILE A 167 0.65 -8.24 -8.61
N LEU A 168 0.42 -7.60 -7.45
CA LEU A 168 -0.05 -6.23 -7.35
C LEU A 168 0.87 -5.41 -6.45
N ARG A 169 1.54 -4.40 -7.01
CA ARG A 169 2.47 -3.49 -6.31
C ARG A 169 2.06 -2.04 -6.48
N ILE A 170 1.41 -1.46 -5.46
CA ILE A 170 0.81 -0.11 -5.47
C ILE A 170 1.30 0.69 -4.25
N GLU A 171 2.52 0.43 -3.78
CA GLU A 171 3.12 1.14 -2.63
C GLU A 171 3.25 2.65 -2.89
N GLY A 172 3.11 3.48 -1.85
CA GLY A 172 3.35 4.93 -1.93
C GLY A 172 2.32 5.66 -2.79
N ASN A 173 1.03 5.38 -2.61
CA ASN A 173 -0.08 6.04 -3.28
C ASN A 173 -1.01 6.72 -2.25
N ARG A 174 -2.22 7.11 -2.65
CA ARG A 174 -3.21 7.79 -1.80
C ARG A 174 -4.51 6.99 -1.68
N LEU A 175 -4.43 5.67 -1.87
CA LEU A 175 -5.60 4.80 -1.86
C LEU A 175 -6.26 4.79 -0.47
N THR A 176 -7.58 4.94 -0.43
CA THR A 176 -8.39 4.82 0.78
C THR A 176 -9.11 3.47 0.86
N VAL A 177 -9.37 2.84 -0.28
CA VAL A 177 -10.06 1.54 -0.42
C VAL A 177 -9.36 0.72 -1.50
N LEU A 178 -9.38 -0.61 -1.34
CA LEU A 178 -9.00 -1.55 -2.39
C LEU A 178 -10.25 -2.23 -3.00
N PRO A 179 -10.26 -2.48 -4.31
CA PRO A 179 -11.27 -3.33 -4.93
C PRO A 179 -11.13 -4.79 -4.46
N GLU A 180 -12.09 -5.64 -4.83
CA GLU A 180 -12.00 -7.07 -4.56
C GLU A 180 -10.71 -7.67 -5.12
N LEU A 181 -10.04 -8.51 -4.31
CA LEU A 181 -8.77 -9.10 -4.68
C LEU A 181 -9.01 -10.36 -5.53
N PRO A 182 -8.30 -10.50 -6.67
CA PRO A 182 -8.38 -11.70 -7.49
C PRO A 182 -7.98 -12.97 -6.72
N HIS A 183 -8.72 -14.06 -6.92
CA HIS A 183 -8.45 -15.34 -6.24
C HIS A 183 -7.05 -15.93 -6.55
N ARG A 184 -6.41 -15.51 -7.65
CA ARG A 184 -5.07 -15.95 -8.05
C ARG A 184 -3.93 -15.08 -7.50
N LEU A 185 -4.25 -14.00 -6.79
CA LEU A 185 -3.25 -13.07 -6.27
C LEU A 185 -2.33 -13.76 -5.25
N GLN A 186 -1.02 -13.62 -5.46
CA GLN A 186 0.03 -14.20 -4.61
C GLN A 186 0.83 -13.12 -3.88
N GLU A 187 0.99 -11.95 -4.50
CA GLU A 187 1.72 -10.81 -3.94
C GLU A 187 0.85 -9.57 -3.92
N LEU A 188 0.65 -9.01 -2.72
CA LEU A 188 -0.03 -7.73 -2.52
C LEU A 188 0.86 -6.79 -1.72
N PHE A 189 1.41 -5.78 -2.39
CA PHE A 189 2.18 -4.70 -1.78
C PHE A 189 1.45 -3.38 -1.96
N VAL A 190 0.94 -2.83 -0.87
CA VAL A 190 0.16 -1.58 -0.82
C VAL A 190 0.60 -0.70 0.35
N SER A 191 1.85 -0.85 0.81
CA SER A 191 2.40 -0.05 1.90
C SER A 191 2.43 1.45 1.56
N GLY A 192 2.29 2.34 2.55
CA GLY A 192 2.35 3.78 2.33
C GLY A 192 1.13 4.30 1.56
N ASN A 193 -0.07 3.90 2.01
CA ASN A 193 -1.36 4.36 1.50
C ASN A 193 -2.21 4.93 2.66
N ARG A 194 -3.51 5.13 2.45
CA ARG A 194 -4.47 5.64 3.45
C ARG A 194 -5.59 4.64 3.71
N LEU A 195 -5.29 3.35 3.58
CA LEU A 195 -6.28 2.28 3.72
C LEU A 195 -6.72 2.17 5.18
N GLN A 196 -8.03 2.16 5.41
CA GLN A 196 -8.63 1.97 6.74
C GLN A 196 -9.07 0.53 6.98
N GLU A 197 -9.38 -0.18 5.91
CA GLU A 197 -9.81 -1.57 5.89
C GLU A 197 -9.22 -2.30 4.68
N LEU A 198 -9.23 -3.63 4.73
CA LEU A 198 -8.80 -4.50 3.65
C LEU A 198 -9.93 -5.46 3.28
N PRO A 199 -10.10 -5.77 1.98
CA PRO A 199 -11.02 -6.80 1.52
C PRO A 199 -10.56 -8.19 2.00
N GLU A 200 -11.40 -9.20 1.77
CA GLU A 200 -11.03 -10.58 2.07
C GLU A 200 -9.79 -11.03 1.26
N PHE A 201 -8.90 -11.76 1.93
CA PHE A 201 -7.66 -12.20 1.31
C PHE A 201 -7.88 -13.48 0.51
N PRO A 202 -7.28 -13.60 -0.69
CA PRO A 202 -7.28 -14.84 -1.43
C PRO A 202 -6.41 -15.90 -0.73
N GLN A 203 -6.84 -17.16 -0.79
CA GLN A 203 -6.17 -18.26 -0.08
C GLN A 203 -4.72 -18.49 -0.54
N ARG A 204 -4.39 -18.13 -1.79
CA ARG A 204 -3.07 -18.31 -2.41
C ARG A 204 -2.10 -17.17 -2.12
N LEU A 205 -2.49 -16.19 -1.29
CA LEU A 205 -1.65 -15.05 -0.99
C LEU A 205 -0.44 -15.48 -0.17
N LYS A 206 0.76 -15.19 -0.68
CA LYS A 206 2.04 -15.55 -0.06
C LYS A 206 2.73 -14.35 0.58
N TYR A 207 2.57 -13.17 -0.01
CA TYR A 207 3.22 -11.96 0.48
C TYR A 207 2.20 -10.83 0.62
N LEU A 208 2.05 -10.33 1.84
CA LEU A 208 1.16 -9.23 2.17
C LEU A 208 1.94 -8.12 2.85
N LYS A 209 2.13 -6.99 2.16
CA LYS A 209 2.74 -5.78 2.73
C LYS A 209 1.77 -4.62 2.66
N VAL A 210 1.26 -4.23 3.81
CA VAL A 210 0.26 -3.18 4.02
C VAL A 210 0.72 -2.20 5.11
N GLY A 211 2.02 -2.13 5.37
CA GLY A 211 2.59 -1.22 6.35
C GLY A 211 2.33 0.25 6.00
N GLU A 212 2.46 1.15 6.98
CA GLU A 212 2.25 2.59 6.78
C GLU A 212 0.86 2.90 6.17
N ASN A 213 -0.19 2.39 6.82
CA ASN A 213 -1.59 2.61 6.47
C ASN A 213 -2.37 3.03 7.74
N GLN A 214 -3.70 3.06 7.66
CA GLN A 214 -4.59 3.47 8.76
C GLN A 214 -5.48 2.30 9.24
N LEU A 215 -5.00 1.07 9.09
CA LEU A 215 -5.78 -0.14 9.37
C LEU A 215 -6.05 -0.27 10.87
N ARG A 216 -7.31 -0.44 11.24
CA ARG A 216 -7.72 -0.63 12.66
C ARG A 216 -7.86 -2.08 13.07
N ARG A 217 -8.12 -2.95 12.09
CA ARG A 217 -8.34 -4.39 12.26
C ARG A 217 -7.75 -5.13 11.07
N LEU A 218 -7.49 -6.41 11.27
CA LEU A 218 -7.01 -7.32 10.24
C LEU A 218 -7.89 -8.56 10.20
N SER A 219 -8.33 -8.94 9.00
CA SER A 219 -9.12 -10.15 8.76
C SER A 219 -8.28 -11.41 8.96
N ARG A 220 -8.95 -12.58 8.95
CA ARG A 220 -8.26 -13.88 9.03
C ARG A 220 -7.22 -14.01 7.91
N LEU A 221 -6.00 -14.35 8.29
CA LEU A 221 -4.87 -14.44 7.36
C LEU A 221 -4.85 -15.77 6.59
N PRO A 222 -4.42 -15.79 5.32
CA PRO A 222 -4.18 -17.03 4.56
C PRO A 222 -3.08 -17.88 5.20
N GLN A 223 -3.24 -19.20 5.16
CA GLN A 223 -2.29 -20.15 5.77
C GLN A 223 -1.00 -20.33 4.95
N GLU A 224 -1.01 -19.99 3.66
CA GLU A 224 0.17 -20.05 2.77
C GLU A 224 1.06 -18.81 2.85
N LEU A 225 0.79 -17.90 3.80
CA LEU A 225 1.49 -16.62 3.89
C LEU A 225 2.94 -16.82 4.35
N LEU A 226 3.90 -16.31 3.59
CA LEU A 226 5.34 -16.36 3.85
C LEU A 226 5.88 -15.05 4.42
N ALA A 227 5.20 -13.93 4.16
CA ALA A 227 5.53 -12.66 4.78
C ALA A 227 4.31 -11.78 4.98
N LEU A 228 4.23 -11.18 6.17
CA LEU A 228 3.24 -10.20 6.57
C LEU A 228 3.95 -8.95 7.08
N ASP A 229 3.66 -7.81 6.49
CA ASP A 229 4.06 -6.51 7.03
C ASP A 229 2.82 -5.64 7.20
N VAL A 230 2.43 -5.43 8.46
CA VAL A 230 1.33 -4.54 8.87
C VAL A 230 1.87 -3.44 9.79
N SER A 231 3.16 -3.14 9.71
CA SER A 231 3.80 -2.13 10.56
C SER A 231 3.22 -0.74 10.36
N ASN A 232 3.36 0.15 11.35
CA ASN A 232 2.91 1.54 11.28
C ASN A 232 1.44 1.66 10.83
N ASN A 233 0.54 0.99 11.56
CA ASN A 233 -0.90 1.02 11.36
C ASN A 233 -1.59 1.37 12.69
N LEU A 234 -2.92 1.28 12.74
CA LEU A 234 -3.74 1.58 13.92
C LEU A 234 -4.32 0.30 14.55
N LEU A 235 -3.64 -0.84 14.39
CA LEU A 235 -4.14 -2.12 14.89
C LEU A 235 -4.14 -2.14 16.42
N THR A 236 -5.30 -2.45 16.99
CA THR A 236 -5.49 -2.60 18.45
C THR A 236 -5.57 -4.07 18.87
N SER A 237 -5.77 -4.97 17.92
CA SER A 237 -5.85 -6.41 18.09
C SER A 237 -5.27 -7.10 16.86
N LEU A 238 -4.88 -8.37 17.03
CA LEU A 238 -4.36 -9.22 15.97
C LEU A 238 -5.32 -10.41 15.76
N PRO A 239 -5.38 -10.96 14.55
CA PRO A 239 -6.22 -12.12 14.29
C PRO A 239 -5.67 -13.35 15.02
N GLU A 240 -6.54 -14.22 15.53
CA GLU A 240 -6.15 -15.39 16.32
C GLU A 240 -5.21 -16.34 15.57
N ASN A 241 -5.34 -16.43 14.25
CA ASN A 241 -4.54 -17.32 13.44
C ASN A 241 -3.13 -16.78 13.11
N ILE A 242 -2.77 -15.58 13.60
CA ILE A 242 -1.43 -15.02 13.39
C ILE A 242 -0.34 -15.90 14.00
N ILE A 243 -0.60 -16.55 15.13
CA ILE A 243 0.36 -17.45 15.81
C ILE A 243 0.41 -18.84 15.18
N THR A 244 -0.59 -19.20 14.35
CA THR A 244 -0.68 -20.49 13.67
C THR A 244 -0.10 -20.47 12.25
N LEU A 245 0.43 -19.32 11.82
CA LEU A 245 1.08 -19.22 10.52
C LEU A 245 2.33 -20.12 10.47
N PRO A 246 2.79 -20.50 9.27
CA PRO A 246 4.00 -21.29 9.11
C PRO A 246 5.22 -20.69 9.84
N ILE A 247 6.10 -21.55 10.35
CA ILE A 247 7.33 -21.14 11.05
C ILE A 247 8.25 -20.25 10.19
N CYS A 248 8.20 -20.41 8.87
CA CYS A 248 8.97 -19.62 7.92
C CYS A 248 8.37 -18.24 7.63
N THR A 249 7.22 -17.91 8.20
CA THR A 249 6.55 -16.63 7.96
C THR A 249 7.21 -15.53 8.79
N ASN A 250 7.61 -14.46 8.09
CA ASN A 250 8.10 -13.24 8.74
C ASN A 250 6.94 -12.27 8.93
N VAL A 251 6.65 -11.91 10.17
CA VAL A 251 5.51 -11.07 10.55
C VAL A 251 6.01 -9.79 11.21
N ASN A 252 5.77 -8.63 10.60
CA ASN A 252 6.07 -7.33 11.19
C ASN A 252 4.79 -6.61 11.62
N ILE A 253 4.64 -6.39 12.92
CA ILE A 253 3.51 -5.68 13.55
C ILE A 253 3.96 -4.41 14.31
N SER A 254 5.23 -4.01 14.18
CA SER A 254 5.78 -2.80 14.83
C SER A 254 4.98 -1.53 14.53
N GLY A 255 5.05 -0.53 15.41
CA GLY A 255 4.37 0.75 15.19
C GLY A 255 2.84 0.67 15.18
N ASN A 256 2.26 -0.33 15.84
CA ASN A 256 0.82 -0.44 16.06
C ASN A 256 0.46 -0.20 17.54
N PRO A 257 -0.70 0.42 17.85
CA PRO A 257 -1.17 0.66 19.21
C PRO A 257 -1.75 -0.61 19.86
N LEU A 258 -0.99 -1.71 19.85
CA LEU A 258 -1.33 -2.95 20.52
C LEU A 258 -1.17 -2.80 22.03
N SER A 259 -2.10 -3.39 22.79
CA SER A 259 -2.00 -3.36 24.25
C SER A 259 -0.73 -4.06 24.75
N THR A 260 -0.15 -3.56 25.84
CA THR A 260 1.03 -4.15 26.50
C THR A 260 0.79 -5.62 26.85
N ARG A 261 -0.44 -5.98 27.21
CA ARG A 261 -0.83 -7.37 27.49
C ARG A 261 -0.66 -8.27 26.27
N VAL A 262 -1.08 -7.82 25.09
CA VAL A 262 -0.91 -8.57 23.84
C VAL A 262 0.58 -8.73 23.54
N LEU A 263 1.36 -7.65 23.66
CA LEU A 263 2.81 -7.70 23.41
C LEU A 263 3.55 -8.63 24.38
N GLN A 264 3.24 -8.57 25.69
CA GLN A 264 3.82 -9.48 26.69
C GLN A 264 3.39 -10.93 26.47
N SER A 265 2.15 -11.16 26.04
CA SER A 265 1.66 -12.50 25.71
C SER A 265 2.40 -13.06 24.49
N LEU A 266 2.56 -12.25 23.44
CA LEU A 266 3.37 -12.61 22.28
C LEU A 266 4.82 -12.88 22.67
N GLN A 267 5.44 -12.01 23.48
CA GLN A 267 6.82 -12.19 23.94
C GLN A 267 7.00 -13.50 24.71
N ARG A 268 6.06 -13.85 25.59
CA ARG A 268 6.10 -15.11 26.34
C ARG A 268 5.92 -16.33 25.43
N LEU A 269 5.00 -16.23 24.46
CA LEU A 269 4.75 -17.30 23.48
C LEU A 269 5.98 -17.51 22.58
N THR A 270 6.53 -16.45 21.99
CA THR A 270 7.67 -16.55 21.07
C THR A 270 8.98 -16.92 21.76
N SER A 271 9.10 -16.70 23.07
CA SER A 271 10.27 -17.12 23.86
C SER A 271 10.17 -18.56 24.37
N SER A 272 9.03 -19.23 24.19
CA SER A 272 8.86 -20.62 24.62
C SER A 272 9.68 -21.58 23.73
N PRO A 273 10.40 -22.56 24.29
CA PRO A 273 11.13 -23.56 23.50
C PRO A 273 10.21 -24.41 22.61
N ASP A 274 8.93 -24.56 22.97
CA ASP A 274 7.93 -25.32 22.22
C ASP A 274 7.20 -24.48 21.14
N TYR A 275 7.61 -23.23 20.94
CA TYR A 275 7.00 -22.37 19.94
C TYR A 275 7.49 -22.70 18.53
N HIS A 276 6.55 -23.17 17.69
CA HIS A 276 6.79 -23.51 16.29
C HIS A 276 6.00 -22.60 15.33
N GLY A 277 5.61 -21.42 15.79
CA GLY A 277 4.89 -20.42 14.99
C GLY A 277 5.82 -19.46 14.23
N PRO A 278 5.27 -18.40 13.60
CA PRO A 278 6.05 -17.48 12.77
C PRO A 278 7.00 -16.60 13.58
N GLN A 279 7.97 -16.00 12.89
CA GLN A 279 8.84 -14.96 13.47
C GLN A 279 8.09 -13.63 13.51
N ILE A 280 7.79 -13.13 14.71
CA ILE A 280 7.00 -11.90 14.92
C ILE A 280 7.89 -10.77 15.44
N TYR A 281 8.00 -9.70 14.66
CA TYR A 281 8.69 -8.46 14.99
C TYR A 281 7.70 -7.44 15.53
N PHE A 282 7.93 -6.98 16.76
CA PHE A 282 7.17 -5.91 17.40
C PHE A 282 8.12 -4.99 18.15
N SER A 283 7.77 -3.70 18.17
CA SER A 283 8.48 -2.69 18.96
C SER A 283 7.83 -2.60 20.33
N MET A 284 8.57 -2.96 21.37
CA MET A 284 8.25 -2.49 22.72
C MET A 284 8.77 -1.05 22.77
N SER A 285 7.88 -0.06 22.85
CA SER A 285 8.33 1.31 23.08
C SER A 285 9.19 1.31 24.36
N ASP A 286 10.41 1.84 24.31
CA ASP A 286 11.34 1.92 25.45
C ASP A 286 10.72 2.59 26.70
N GLY A 287 9.59 3.29 26.55
CA GLY A 287 8.80 3.83 27.65
C GLY A 287 7.92 2.82 28.42
N GLN A 288 7.88 1.54 28.05
CA GLN A 288 7.05 0.52 28.72
C GLN A 288 7.84 -0.63 29.37
N GLN A 289 9.17 -0.62 29.29
CA GLN A 289 10.00 -1.45 30.17
C GLN A 289 10.14 -0.87 31.59
N ASN A 290 9.68 0.36 31.81
CA ASN A 290 9.42 0.90 33.13
C ASN A 290 7.90 0.97 33.34
N THR A 291 7.32 -0.04 33.97
CA THR A 291 6.24 0.23 34.93
C THR A 291 6.87 0.95 36.14
N LEU A 292 7.43 2.15 35.93
CA LEU A 292 7.39 3.13 37.00
C LEU A 292 5.92 3.54 37.01
N HIS A 293 5.17 2.94 37.94
CA HIS A 293 3.78 3.24 38.19
C HIS A 293 3.58 4.75 38.06
N ARG A 294 2.69 5.18 37.16
CA ARG A 294 2.27 6.58 37.20
C ARG A 294 1.61 6.84 38.55
N PRO A 295 1.86 8.00 39.18
CA PRO A 295 1.18 8.44 40.39
C PRO A 295 -0.31 8.12 40.34
N LEU A 296 -0.88 7.69 41.47
CA LEU A 296 -2.31 7.37 41.54
C LEU A 296 -3.17 8.56 41.08
N ALA A 297 -2.74 9.78 41.40
CA ALA A 297 -3.38 11.02 40.95
C ALA A 297 -3.41 11.15 39.43
N ASP A 298 -2.31 10.82 38.73
CA ASP A 298 -2.21 10.88 37.27
C ASP A 298 -3.07 9.79 36.60
N ALA A 299 -3.17 8.61 37.25
CA ALA A 299 -4.02 7.53 36.75
C ALA A 299 -5.51 7.86 36.82
N VAL A 300 -5.93 8.55 37.88
CA VAL A 300 -7.32 8.93 38.12
C VAL A 300 -7.72 10.13 37.28
N THR A 301 -6.88 11.16 37.19
CA THR A 301 -7.18 12.39 36.44
C THR A 301 -7.42 12.14 34.95
N ALA A 302 -6.77 11.11 34.37
CA ALA A 302 -6.99 10.68 32.98
C ALA A 302 -8.44 10.27 32.65
N TRP A 303 -9.27 9.98 33.67
CA TRP A 303 -10.68 9.62 33.51
C TRP A 303 -11.63 10.82 33.55
N PHE A 304 -11.15 12.01 33.93
CA PHE A 304 -11.97 13.21 34.09
C PHE A 304 -11.67 14.26 32.99
N PRO A 305 -12.66 15.11 32.64
CA PRO A 305 -12.47 16.21 31.70
C PRO A 305 -11.49 17.27 32.25
N GLU A 306 -10.78 17.97 31.36
CA GLU A 306 -9.69 18.93 31.69
C GLU A 306 -10.09 19.98 32.73
N ASN A 307 -11.36 20.39 32.76
CA ASN A 307 -11.89 21.38 33.70
C ASN A 307 -11.95 20.90 35.16
N LYS A 308 -11.85 19.60 35.44
CA LYS A 308 -11.88 19.01 36.79
C LYS A 308 -10.56 18.33 37.19
N GLN A 309 -9.59 18.23 36.28
CA GLN A 309 -8.36 17.46 36.51
C GLN A 309 -7.50 18.03 37.64
N SER A 310 -7.42 19.36 37.80
CA SER A 310 -6.64 20.00 38.87
C SER A 310 -7.16 19.62 40.26
N ASP A 311 -8.46 19.74 40.49
CA ASP A 311 -9.09 19.50 41.79
C ASP A 311 -8.98 18.02 42.18
N ILE A 312 -9.16 17.13 41.19
CA ILE A 312 -9.11 15.68 41.39
C ILE A 312 -7.67 15.22 41.62
N SER A 313 -6.69 15.80 40.92
CA SER A 313 -5.28 15.52 41.17
C SER A 313 -4.90 15.82 42.62
N GLN A 314 -5.29 16.99 43.14
CA GLN A 314 -5.04 17.38 44.52
C GLN A 314 -5.68 16.43 45.54
N ILE A 315 -6.94 16.02 45.30
CA ILE A 315 -7.65 15.08 46.17
C ILE A 315 -6.95 13.72 46.20
N TRP A 316 -6.54 13.20 45.04
CA TRP A 316 -6.00 11.86 44.91
C TRP A 316 -4.50 11.75 45.25
N HIS A 317 -3.76 12.86 45.23
CA HIS A 317 -2.42 12.93 45.81
C HIS A 317 -2.42 12.65 47.32
N ALA A 318 -3.48 13.03 48.04
CA ALA A 318 -3.60 12.72 49.48
C ALA A 318 -3.74 11.21 49.76
N PHE A 319 -4.21 10.43 48.78
CA PHE A 319 -4.44 8.98 48.91
C PHE A 319 -3.30 8.13 48.35
N GLU A 320 -2.24 8.77 47.85
CA GLU A 320 -1.11 8.10 47.21
C GLU A 320 -0.25 7.28 48.19
N HIS A 321 -0.29 7.64 49.47
CA HIS A 321 0.44 6.94 50.55
C HIS A 321 -0.37 5.79 51.17
N GLU A 322 -1.59 5.52 50.71
CA GLU A 322 -2.42 4.42 51.22
C GLU A 322 -1.90 3.05 50.75
N GLU A 323 -2.05 2.01 51.57
CA GLU A 323 -1.70 0.65 51.20
C GLU A 323 -2.46 0.22 49.93
N HIS A 324 -1.76 -0.43 49.00
CA HIS A 324 -2.31 -0.90 47.71
C HIS A 324 -2.74 0.19 46.70
N ALA A 325 -2.38 1.46 46.94
CA ALA A 325 -2.57 2.55 45.98
C ALA A 325 -1.89 2.29 44.62
N ASN A 326 -0.67 1.72 44.63
CA ASN A 326 0.09 1.41 43.41
C ASN A 326 -0.55 0.30 42.57
N THR A 327 -1.14 -0.71 43.22
CA THR A 327 -1.87 -1.79 42.53
C THR A 327 -3.19 -1.29 41.93
N PHE A 328 -3.83 -0.32 42.59
CA PHE A 328 -5.02 0.34 42.06
C PHE A 328 -4.71 1.28 40.90
N SER A 329 -3.62 2.04 40.95
CA SER A 329 -3.11 2.83 39.81
C SER A 329 -2.90 1.92 38.59
N ALA A 330 -2.20 0.79 38.77
CA ALA A 330 -2.01 -0.20 37.71
C ALA A 330 -3.34 -0.82 37.20
N PHE A 331 -4.36 -0.94 38.04
CA PHE A 331 -5.70 -1.37 37.61
C PHE A 331 -6.39 -0.33 36.74
N LEU A 332 -6.34 0.95 37.10
CA LEU A 332 -6.93 2.03 36.30
C LEU A 332 -6.25 2.16 34.94
N ASP A 333 -4.95 1.93 34.86
CA ASP A 333 -4.19 1.92 33.61
C ASP A 333 -4.67 0.78 32.72
N ARG A 334 -4.72 -0.44 33.28
CA ARG A 334 -5.25 -1.64 32.62
C ARG A 334 -6.69 -1.42 32.12
N LEU A 335 -7.52 -0.76 32.92
CA LEU A 335 -8.92 -0.48 32.58
C LEU A 335 -9.01 0.56 31.45
N SER A 336 -8.13 1.58 31.47
CA SER A 336 -8.10 2.65 30.47
C SER A 336 -7.65 2.18 29.09
N ASP A 337 -6.87 1.10 29.05
CA ASP A 337 -6.41 0.45 27.83
C ASP A 337 -7.45 -0.48 27.17
N THR A 338 -8.62 -0.67 27.79
CA THR A 338 -9.69 -1.47 27.19
C THR A 338 -10.44 -0.72 26.09
N VAL A 339 -10.95 -1.45 25.10
CA VAL A 339 -11.72 -0.90 23.96
C VAL A 339 -12.96 -0.13 24.44
N SER A 340 -13.60 -0.58 25.52
CA SER A 340 -14.75 0.08 26.14
C SER A 340 -14.40 1.47 26.69
N ALA A 341 -13.23 1.60 27.31
CA ALA A 341 -12.74 2.87 27.86
C ALA A 341 -12.30 3.89 26.82
N ARG A 342 -11.91 3.45 25.61
CA ARG A 342 -11.47 4.33 24.52
C ARG A 342 -12.61 4.77 23.59
N ASN A 343 -13.64 3.95 23.41
CA ASN A 343 -14.69 4.20 22.39
C ASN A 343 -16.08 4.53 22.94
N THR A 344 -16.35 4.38 24.25
CA THR A 344 -17.68 4.62 24.83
C THR A 344 -17.61 5.74 25.87
N SER A 345 -18.12 6.92 25.54
CA SER A 345 -18.17 8.08 26.46
C SER A 345 -18.92 7.76 27.76
N GLY A 346 -20.05 7.05 27.67
CA GLY A 346 -20.84 6.65 28.83
C GLY A 346 -20.12 5.70 29.80
N PHE A 347 -19.16 4.90 29.31
CA PHE A 347 -18.35 4.06 30.20
C PHE A 347 -17.35 4.89 31.00
N ARG A 348 -16.69 5.88 30.37
CA ARG A 348 -15.81 6.81 31.09
C ARG A 348 -16.57 7.62 32.15
N GLU A 349 -17.77 8.09 31.84
CA GLU A 349 -18.62 8.81 32.80
C GLU A 349 -19.00 7.94 34.01
N GLN A 350 -19.31 6.66 33.79
CA GLN A 350 -19.59 5.72 34.89
C GLN A 350 -18.36 5.47 35.77
N VAL A 351 -17.18 5.30 35.16
CA VAL A 351 -15.92 5.13 35.89
C VAL A 351 -15.56 6.40 36.67
N ALA A 352 -15.75 7.59 36.09
CA ALA A 352 -15.54 8.86 36.77
C ALA A 352 -16.50 9.04 37.97
N ALA A 353 -17.78 8.73 37.81
CA ALA A 353 -18.75 8.80 38.91
C ALA A 353 -18.45 7.77 40.03
N TRP A 354 -17.91 6.61 39.67
CA TRP A 354 -17.44 5.63 40.65
C TRP A 354 -16.21 6.13 41.41
N LEU A 355 -15.24 6.76 40.73
CA LEU A 355 -14.07 7.38 41.33
C LEU A 355 -14.45 8.57 42.26
N GLU A 356 -15.47 9.36 41.92
CA GLU A 356 -16.00 10.40 42.84
C GLU A 356 -16.62 9.81 44.12
N LYS A 357 -17.23 8.62 44.05
CA LYS A 357 -17.73 7.93 45.26
C LYS A 357 -16.60 7.38 46.12
N LEU A 358 -15.51 6.94 45.49
CA LEU A 358 -14.29 6.45 46.15
C LEU A 358 -13.52 7.57 46.86
N SER A 359 -13.54 8.80 46.34
CA SER A 359 -12.91 9.93 47.03
C SER A 359 -13.69 10.34 48.30
N ALA A 360 -15.01 10.14 48.32
CA ALA A 360 -15.88 10.49 49.45
C ALA A 360 -15.93 9.44 50.59
N SER A 361 -15.57 8.18 50.35
CA SER A 361 -15.65 7.10 51.34
C SER A 361 -14.33 6.35 51.49
N ALA A 362 -13.69 6.49 52.66
CA ALA A 362 -12.44 5.80 52.99
C ALA A 362 -12.60 4.27 53.04
N GLU A 363 -13.73 3.77 53.56
CA GLU A 363 -14.01 2.32 53.65
C GLU A 363 -14.16 1.67 52.27
N LEU A 364 -14.91 2.32 51.36
CA LEU A 364 -15.07 1.83 49.98
C LEU A 364 -13.76 1.89 49.19
N ARG A 365 -12.94 2.92 49.43
CA ARG A 365 -11.62 3.07 48.82
C ARG A 365 -10.68 1.94 49.23
N GLN A 366 -10.57 1.66 50.52
CA GLN A 366 -9.72 0.57 51.02
C GLN A 366 -10.20 -0.81 50.55
N GLN A 367 -11.50 -1.06 50.53
CA GLN A 367 -12.05 -2.32 49.97
C GLN A 367 -11.72 -2.46 48.48
N SER A 368 -11.85 -1.38 47.71
CA SER A 368 -11.56 -1.40 46.27
C SER A 368 -10.06 -1.58 46.00
N PHE A 369 -9.19 -0.96 46.79
CA PHE A 369 -7.73 -1.11 46.65
C PHE A 369 -7.29 -2.55 46.95
N ARG A 370 -7.88 -3.19 47.96
CA ARG A 370 -7.64 -4.61 48.29
C ARG A 370 -8.14 -5.57 47.21
N CYS A 371 -9.29 -5.27 46.58
CA CYS A 371 -9.82 -6.08 45.49
C CYS A 371 -8.99 -6.01 44.20
N CYS A 372 -8.12 -5.01 44.06
CA CYS A 372 -7.26 -4.82 42.89
C CYS A 372 -5.87 -5.48 43.00
N CYS A 373 -5.58 -6.15 44.12
CA CYS A 373 -4.35 -6.92 44.36
C CYS A 373 -4.36 -8.29 43.71
#